data_AF-A0A6P5LE93-F1
#
_entry.id   AF-A0A6P5LE93-F1
#
_cell.length_a   1.000
_cell.length_b   1.000
_cell.length_c   1.000
_cell.angle_alpha   90.00
_cell.angle_beta   90.00
_cell.angle_gamma   90.00
#
_symmetry.space_group_name_H-M   'P 1'
#
loop_
_entity.id
_entity.type
_entity.pdbx_description
1 polymer ?
#
loop_
_entity_poly.entity_id
_entity_poly.type
_entity_poly.pdbx_seq_one_letter_code
_entity_poly.pdbx_strand_id
1 'polypeptide(L)'
;MATEPPALRLRRAAPAPAPPSPPPPPPSPLLLNGCVPLSHQVAGHMYGKDKVGILQHPDGTVLKQLQPPPRGPRELDFYSTVYAADCGDSVLLELRKYLPKYYGIWSPPTAPNDLYLKLEDVTHKFNKPCIMDVKIGRKSYDPFASSEKIQQQVSKYPLMEEIGFLVLGMRVYHAHSDSYETQNQHYGRSLTKETIKDGVARFFHNGYCLRKDAIAASIQKIEKILQWFESQNQLNFFASSLLFVYEGSSLPAANRLSDGPSAERTFWAKGQLPDAGVLEYNNNIHLLSSAENGKVGTSVGKVYMRHREAYSKNRHGQTSLKVENREQGNIWKSSNCMSQEHLNGNVLSQLEKVFYHRPAELPGSADVEVRMIDFAHVFPSNTKDEGYVYGLKHLITVLQNILDN
;
A
#
# COMPACT_ATOMS: atom_id res chain seq x y z
N MET A 1 95.60 5.16 15.57
CA MET A 1 94.70 6.11 14.88
C MET A 1 94.09 5.38 13.70
N ALA A 2 92.90 4.82 13.91
CA ALA A 2 92.22 3.97 12.94
C ALA A 2 91.25 4.81 12.10
N THR A 3 91.33 4.59 10.79
CA THR A 3 90.59 5.21 9.67
C THR A 3 89.08 4.98 9.73
N GLU A 4 88.29 6.04 9.51
CA GLU A 4 86.83 5.96 9.33
C GLU A 4 86.44 5.23 8.02
N PRO A 5 85.35 4.44 8.01
CA PRO A 5 84.80 3.84 6.80
C PRO A 5 83.80 4.78 6.07
N PRO A 6 83.54 4.57 4.77
CA PRO A 6 82.79 5.50 3.93
C PRO A 6 81.27 5.41 4.14
N ALA A 7 80.61 6.56 4.07
CA ALA A 7 79.15 6.70 4.16
C ALA A 7 78.43 6.05 2.96
N LEU A 8 77.60 5.03 3.24
CA LEU A 8 76.65 4.45 2.30
C LEU A 8 75.48 5.41 2.04
N ARG A 9 75.45 6.03 0.85
CA ARG A 9 74.27 6.74 0.34
C ARG A 9 73.16 5.73 0.02
N LEU A 10 72.10 5.68 0.84
CA LEU A 10 70.84 5.02 0.47
C LEU A 10 70.22 5.74 -0.74
N ARG A 11 70.11 5.03 -1.87
CA ARG A 11 69.24 5.44 -2.98
C ARG A 11 67.77 5.30 -2.54
N ARG A 12 67.02 6.40 -2.58
CA ARG A 12 65.54 6.40 -2.44
C ARG A 12 64.92 5.53 -3.54
N ALA A 13 64.16 4.50 -3.16
CA ALA A 13 63.32 3.74 -4.09
C ALA A 13 62.18 4.63 -4.62
N ALA A 14 61.88 4.53 -5.91
CA ALA A 14 60.76 5.23 -6.54
C ALA A 14 59.41 4.69 -6.03
N PRO A 15 58.37 5.53 -5.88
CA PRO A 15 57.07 5.07 -5.41
C PRO A 15 56.39 4.18 -6.46
N ALA A 16 55.77 3.09 -5.98
CA ALA A 16 54.97 2.18 -6.81
C ALA A 16 53.75 2.89 -7.42
N PRO A 17 53.31 2.52 -8.64
CA PRO A 17 52.14 3.12 -9.27
C PRO A 17 50.88 2.80 -8.46
N ALA A 18 49.99 3.80 -8.37
CA ALA A 18 48.72 3.68 -7.67
C ALA A 18 47.82 2.59 -8.30
N PRO A 19 47.04 1.87 -7.50
CA PRO A 19 46.10 0.89 -8.01
C PRO A 19 45.04 1.56 -8.91
N PRO A 20 44.55 0.87 -9.96
CA PRO A 20 43.51 1.41 -10.82
C PRO A 20 42.26 1.72 -10.00
N SER A 21 41.65 2.88 -10.29
CA SER A 21 40.37 3.28 -9.71
C SER A 21 39.31 2.20 -9.92
N PRO A 22 38.44 1.94 -8.93
CA PRO A 22 37.35 1.00 -9.09
C PRO A 22 36.48 1.41 -10.30
N PRO A 23 35.92 0.45 -11.04
CA PRO A 23 35.01 0.77 -12.12
C PRO A 23 33.82 1.57 -11.58
N PRO A 24 33.27 2.50 -12.38
CA PRO A 24 32.08 3.23 -11.97
C PRO A 24 30.97 2.23 -11.60
N PRO A 25 30.12 2.57 -10.61
CA PRO A 25 28.98 1.73 -10.27
C PRO A 25 28.16 1.46 -11.54
N PRO A 26 27.59 0.25 -11.68
CA PRO A 26 26.72 -0.05 -12.81
C PRO A 26 25.63 1.02 -12.89
N PRO A 27 25.25 1.49 -14.11
CA PRO A 27 24.20 2.47 -14.25
C PRO A 27 22.95 1.92 -13.55
N SER A 28 22.38 2.73 -12.65
CA SER A 28 21.04 2.51 -12.12
C SER A 28 20.13 2.21 -13.32
N PRO A 29 19.32 1.14 -13.29
CA PRO A 29 18.42 0.85 -14.39
C PRO A 29 17.60 2.11 -14.63
N LEU A 30 17.77 2.74 -15.80
CA LEU A 30 16.95 3.85 -16.25
C LEU A 30 15.53 3.31 -16.34
N LEU A 31 14.81 3.39 -15.23
CA LEU A 31 13.47 2.89 -15.09
C LEU A 31 12.59 3.67 -16.08
N LEU A 32 12.12 2.94 -17.09
CA LEU A 32 10.96 3.24 -17.94
C LEU A 32 10.60 4.74 -18.03
N ASN A 33 11.26 5.49 -18.93
CA ASN A 33 10.89 6.89 -19.22
C ASN A 33 10.93 7.86 -18.01
N GLY A 34 11.83 7.65 -17.05
CA GLY A 34 11.97 8.54 -15.88
C GLY A 34 11.01 8.22 -14.74
N CYS A 35 10.32 7.08 -14.80
CA CYS A 35 9.59 6.54 -13.65
C CYS A 35 10.59 6.11 -12.58
N VAL A 36 10.22 6.22 -11.31
CA VAL A 36 11.03 5.75 -10.18
C VAL A 36 10.20 4.84 -9.28
N PRO A 37 10.80 3.89 -8.54
CA PRO A 37 10.05 3.13 -7.54
C PRO A 37 9.39 4.07 -6.53
N LEU A 38 8.13 3.80 -6.17
CA LEU A 38 7.42 4.58 -5.16
C LEU A 38 8.11 4.37 -3.80
N SER A 39 8.88 5.37 -3.37
CA SER A 39 9.80 5.28 -2.23
C SER A 39 9.14 5.01 -0.88
N HIS A 40 7.85 5.31 -0.77
CA HIS A 40 7.07 5.22 0.46
C HIS A 40 5.91 4.20 0.38
N GLN A 41 6.00 3.24 -0.55
CA GLN A 41 5.06 2.11 -0.61
C GLN A 41 5.13 1.28 0.70
N VAL A 42 4.00 1.15 1.41
CA VAL A 42 3.96 0.47 2.73
C VAL A 42 3.52 -0.99 2.68
N ALA A 43 2.90 -1.43 1.59
CA ALA A 43 2.34 -2.77 1.46
C ALA A 43 2.27 -3.24 -0.01
N GLY A 44 1.84 -4.48 -0.21
CA GLY A 44 1.66 -5.06 -1.54
C GLY A 44 2.96 -5.59 -2.16
N HIS A 45 3.06 -5.52 -3.49
CA HIS A 45 4.26 -5.94 -4.22
C HIS A 45 5.26 -4.79 -4.19
N MET A 46 6.23 -4.82 -3.26
CA MET A 46 7.28 -3.80 -3.19
C MET A 46 8.36 -4.03 -4.25
N TYR A 47 9.07 -2.97 -4.64
CA TYR A 47 10.23 -3.05 -5.53
C TYR A 47 11.32 -3.96 -4.93
N GLY A 48 11.90 -4.84 -5.74
CA GLY A 48 12.92 -5.79 -5.30
C GLY A 48 13.47 -6.65 -6.45
N LYS A 49 14.33 -7.64 -6.12
CA LYS A 49 15.11 -8.42 -7.12
C LYS A 49 14.29 -8.99 -8.30
N ASP A 50 13.00 -9.29 -8.08
CA ASP A 50 12.11 -9.88 -9.10
C ASP A 50 10.78 -9.12 -9.28
N LYS A 51 10.63 -7.92 -8.69
CA LYS A 51 9.36 -7.16 -8.69
C LYS A 51 9.63 -5.68 -8.91
N VAL A 52 8.92 -5.10 -9.88
CA VAL A 52 9.00 -3.67 -10.22
C VAL A 52 8.24 -2.80 -9.21
N GLY A 53 7.35 -3.40 -8.42
CA GLY A 53 6.53 -2.71 -7.44
C GLY A 53 5.63 -1.63 -8.05
N ILE A 54 5.18 -0.67 -7.22
CA ILE A 54 4.50 0.52 -7.72
C ILE A 54 5.56 1.53 -8.13
N LEU A 55 5.42 2.11 -9.32
CA LEU A 55 6.29 3.18 -9.80
C LEU A 55 5.58 4.52 -9.68
N GLN A 56 6.32 5.58 -9.33
CA GLN A 56 5.87 6.95 -9.47
C GLN A 56 6.28 7.47 -10.84
N HIS A 57 5.33 8.10 -11.55
CA HIS A 57 5.54 8.71 -12.85
C HIS A 57 5.75 10.23 -12.68
N PRO A 58 6.58 10.89 -13.52
CA PRO A 58 6.90 12.32 -13.40
C PRO A 58 5.72 13.31 -13.42
N ASP A 59 4.54 12.88 -13.85
CA ASP A 59 3.32 13.72 -13.90
C ASP A 59 2.49 13.67 -12.62
N GLY A 60 3.02 13.08 -11.54
CA GLY A 60 2.32 12.95 -10.26
C GLY A 60 1.30 11.81 -10.21
N THR A 61 1.42 10.83 -11.11
CA THR A 61 0.63 9.59 -11.05
C THR A 61 1.49 8.40 -10.59
N VAL A 62 0.84 7.29 -10.27
CA VAL A 62 1.51 6.00 -10.04
C VAL A 62 1.16 4.99 -11.12
N LEU A 63 2.12 4.12 -11.42
CA LEU A 63 1.97 2.97 -12.31
C LEU A 63 1.98 1.70 -11.48
N LYS A 64 0.86 1.00 -11.49
CA LYS A 64 0.70 -0.30 -10.83
C LYS A 64 0.77 -1.41 -11.87
N GLN A 65 1.82 -2.23 -11.82
CA GLN A 65 1.98 -3.34 -12.77
C GLN A 65 0.81 -4.34 -12.65
N LEU A 66 0.28 -4.79 -13.78
CA LEU A 66 -0.75 -5.83 -13.80
C LEU A 66 -0.20 -7.13 -13.20
N GLN A 67 -0.92 -7.68 -12.22
CA GLN A 67 -0.57 -8.97 -11.64
C GLN A 67 -0.83 -10.12 -12.63
N PRO A 68 -0.17 -11.28 -12.46
CA PRO A 68 -0.46 -12.45 -13.28
C PRO A 68 -1.97 -12.81 -13.27
N PRO A 69 -2.51 -13.31 -14.40
CA PRO A 69 -3.90 -13.73 -14.48
C PRO A 69 -4.27 -14.73 -13.37
N PRO A 70 -5.52 -14.67 -12.86
CA PRO A 70 -6.61 -13.79 -13.29
C PRO A 70 -6.60 -12.39 -12.63
N ARG A 71 -5.67 -12.11 -11.72
CA ARG A 71 -5.74 -10.93 -10.82
C ARG A 71 -5.57 -9.60 -11.54
N GLY A 72 -4.54 -9.44 -12.36
CA GLY A 72 -4.29 -8.21 -13.10
C GLY A 72 -5.41 -7.85 -14.08
N PRO A 73 -5.84 -8.79 -14.96
CA PRO A 73 -6.98 -8.57 -15.84
C PRO A 73 -8.26 -8.20 -15.10
N ARG A 74 -8.54 -8.81 -13.94
CA ARG A 74 -9.72 -8.47 -13.14
C ARG A 74 -9.65 -7.06 -12.55
N GLU A 75 -8.50 -6.65 -12.05
CA GLU A 75 -8.32 -5.27 -11.54
C GLU A 75 -8.45 -4.24 -12.66
N LEU A 76 -7.92 -4.54 -13.85
CA LEU A 76 -8.09 -3.72 -15.03
C LEU A 76 -9.56 -3.59 -15.44
N ASP A 77 -10.27 -4.71 -15.50
CA ASP A 77 -11.69 -4.75 -15.86
C ASP A 77 -12.54 -3.96 -14.88
N PHE A 78 -12.26 -4.07 -13.58
CA PHE A 78 -12.89 -3.27 -12.53
C PHE A 78 -12.73 -1.77 -12.79
N TYR A 79 -11.50 -1.26 -12.96
CA TYR A 79 -11.28 0.17 -13.21
C TYR A 79 -11.91 0.62 -14.52
N SER A 80 -11.80 -0.18 -15.58
CA SER A 80 -12.36 0.13 -16.90
C SER A 80 -13.89 0.24 -16.84
N THR A 81 -14.53 -0.65 -16.08
CA THR A 81 -15.99 -0.64 -15.86
C THR A 81 -16.41 0.57 -15.03
N VAL A 82 -15.77 0.79 -13.88
CA VAL A 82 -16.12 1.90 -12.99
C VAL A 82 -15.91 3.26 -13.67
N TYR A 83 -14.86 3.41 -14.47
CA TYR A 83 -14.49 4.67 -15.14
C TYR A 83 -14.91 4.73 -16.62
N ALA A 84 -15.79 3.83 -17.08
CA ALA A 84 -16.32 3.89 -18.43
C ALA A 84 -16.96 5.28 -18.71
N ALA A 85 -16.66 5.84 -19.89
CA ALA A 85 -17.07 7.20 -20.24
C ALA A 85 -18.60 7.34 -20.38
N ASP A 86 -19.26 6.26 -20.76
CA ASP A 86 -20.71 6.08 -20.93
C ASP A 86 -21.38 5.46 -19.69
N CYS A 87 -20.68 5.35 -18.56
CA CYS A 87 -21.23 4.79 -17.33
C CYS A 87 -22.41 5.64 -16.80
N GLY A 88 -23.61 5.07 -16.84
CA GLY A 88 -24.84 5.65 -16.27
C GLY A 88 -25.24 5.08 -14.90
N ASP A 89 -24.47 4.14 -14.35
CA ASP A 89 -24.77 3.53 -13.05
C ASP A 89 -24.39 4.47 -11.90
N SER A 90 -25.40 4.98 -11.18
CA SER A 90 -25.21 5.89 -10.04
C SER A 90 -24.34 5.30 -8.93
N VAL A 91 -24.38 3.99 -8.71
CA VAL A 91 -23.58 3.33 -7.67
C VAL A 91 -22.10 3.35 -8.05
N LEU A 92 -21.76 3.09 -9.32
CA LEU A 92 -20.37 3.15 -9.80
C LEU A 92 -19.87 4.59 -9.90
N LEU A 93 -20.73 5.53 -10.30
CA LEU A 93 -20.40 6.96 -10.32
C LEU A 93 -20.08 7.49 -8.92
N GLU A 94 -20.85 7.08 -7.90
CA GLU A 94 -20.57 7.41 -6.50
C GLU A 94 -19.26 6.77 -6.02
N LEU A 95 -19.01 5.51 -6.40
CA LEU A 95 -17.80 4.78 -6.02
C LEU A 95 -16.51 5.50 -6.46
N ARG A 96 -16.52 6.18 -7.61
CA ARG A 96 -15.35 6.95 -8.12
C ARG A 96 -14.79 7.92 -7.09
N LYS A 97 -15.61 8.47 -6.19
CA LYS A 97 -15.18 9.41 -5.14
C LYS A 97 -14.23 8.78 -4.11
N TYR A 98 -14.28 7.46 -3.95
CA TYR A 98 -13.51 6.71 -2.96
C TYR A 98 -12.30 5.98 -3.55
N LEU A 99 -12.13 6.01 -4.87
CA LEU A 99 -11.03 5.36 -5.60
C LEU A 99 -9.94 6.37 -5.97
N PRO A 100 -8.69 5.95 -6.17
CA PRO A 100 -7.75 6.72 -6.99
C PRO A 100 -8.33 6.96 -8.38
N LYS A 101 -8.16 8.16 -8.94
CA LYS A 101 -8.55 8.42 -10.33
C LYS A 101 -7.81 7.47 -11.28
N TYR A 102 -8.52 6.95 -12.27
CA TYR A 102 -7.99 6.07 -13.28
C TYR A 102 -7.70 6.83 -14.58
N TYR A 103 -6.50 6.68 -15.11
CA TYR A 103 -6.02 7.36 -16.32
C TYR A 103 -5.82 6.40 -17.51
N GLY A 104 -6.32 5.16 -17.40
CA GLY A 104 -6.17 4.15 -18.44
C GLY A 104 -5.01 3.17 -18.21
N ILE A 105 -4.83 2.29 -19.19
CA ILE A 105 -3.68 1.39 -19.27
C ILE A 105 -2.49 2.19 -19.77
N TRP A 106 -1.33 1.90 -19.21
CA TRP A 106 -0.05 2.43 -19.67
C TRP A 106 0.92 1.29 -19.95
N SER A 107 1.73 1.43 -20.98
CA SER A 107 2.88 0.57 -21.23
C SER A 107 4.06 1.42 -21.73
N PRO A 108 5.29 1.06 -21.37
CA PRO A 108 6.46 1.77 -21.86
C PRO A 108 6.64 1.53 -23.36
N PRO A 109 7.08 2.54 -24.14
CA PRO A 109 7.31 2.38 -25.59
C PRO A 109 8.29 1.24 -25.93
N THR A 110 9.23 0.96 -25.02
CA THR A 110 10.26 -0.06 -25.18
C THR A 110 9.82 -1.47 -24.77
N ALA A 111 8.70 -1.62 -24.06
CA ALA A 111 8.16 -2.91 -23.64
C ALA A 111 6.61 -2.87 -23.63
N PRO A 112 5.96 -2.93 -24.81
CA PRO A 112 4.50 -2.79 -24.93
C PRO A 112 3.71 -3.90 -24.23
N ASN A 113 4.36 -5.02 -23.92
CA ASN A 113 3.78 -6.14 -23.19
C ASN A 113 3.77 -5.94 -21.67
N ASP A 114 4.52 -4.96 -21.15
CA ASP A 114 4.55 -4.65 -19.73
C ASP A 114 3.42 -3.65 -19.43
N LEU A 115 2.28 -4.17 -19.02
CA LEU A 115 1.06 -3.40 -18.79
C LEU A 115 0.97 -2.90 -17.34
N TYR A 116 0.55 -1.64 -17.19
CA TYR A 116 0.35 -0.97 -15.92
C TYR A 116 -1.02 -0.28 -15.89
N LEU A 117 -1.61 -0.19 -14.72
CA LEU A 117 -2.70 0.75 -14.43
C LEU A 117 -2.07 2.10 -14.07
N LYS A 118 -2.45 3.15 -14.78
CA LYS A 118 -2.05 4.52 -14.43
C LYS A 118 -3.11 5.13 -13.51
N LEU A 119 -2.71 5.42 -12.27
CA LEU A 119 -3.60 5.82 -11.18
C LEU A 119 -3.14 7.12 -10.53
N GLU A 120 -4.06 7.85 -9.91
CA GLU A 120 -3.74 8.98 -9.04
C GLU A 120 -2.76 8.57 -7.94
N ASP A 121 -1.71 9.37 -7.75
CA ASP A 121 -0.90 9.29 -6.54
C ASP A 121 -1.62 10.02 -5.41
N VAL A 122 -2.27 9.25 -4.53
CA VAL A 122 -3.04 9.78 -3.39
C VAL A 122 -2.14 10.54 -2.40
N THR A 123 -0.83 10.29 -2.42
CA THR A 123 0.15 10.92 -1.52
C THR A 123 0.71 12.23 -2.06
N HIS A 124 0.54 12.53 -3.35
CA HIS A 124 1.25 13.60 -4.06
C HIS A 124 1.06 14.99 -3.44
N LYS A 125 -0.11 15.27 -2.86
CA LYS A 125 -0.42 16.58 -2.25
C LYS A 125 0.19 16.79 -0.86
N PHE A 126 0.79 15.75 -0.26
CA PHE A 126 1.31 15.77 1.10
C PHE A 126 2.82 16.01 1.10
N ASN A 127 3.29 16.81 2.06
CA ASN A 127 4.70 17.08 2.25
C ASN A 127 5.37 15.96 3.05
N LYS A 128 4.81 15.59 4.20
CA LYS A 128 5.32 14.47 5.01
C LYS A 128 4.22 13.42 5.19
N PRO A 129 3.87 12.66 4.14
CA PRO A 129 2.74 11.73 4.20
C PRO A 129 2.98 10.61 5.20
N CYS A 130 2.12 10.54 6.22
CA CYS A 130 1.93 9.34 7.01
C CYS A 130 0.96 8.42 6.28
N ILE A 131 1.34 7.18 6.02
CA ILE A 131 0.60 6.23 5.15
C ILE A 131 0.30 4.94 5.90
N MET A 132 -0.91 4.40 5.81
CA MET A 132 -1.26 3.08 6.33
C MET A 132 -2.17 2.34 5.35
N ASP A 133 -1.84 1.09 5.07
CA ASP A 133 -2.67 0.18 4.27
C ASP A 133 -3.38 -0.80 5.20
N VAL A 134 -4.72 -0.81 5.14
CA VAL A 134 -5.56 -1.70 5.95
C VAL A 134 -6.43 -2.54 5.03
N LYS A 135 -6.19 -3.85 5.01
CA LYS A 135 -7.08 -4.80 4.34
C LYS A 135 -8.39 -4.91 5.08
N ILE A 136 -9.51 -4.85 4.37
CA ILE A 136 -10.85 -4.91 4.95
C ILE A 136 -11.54 -6.22 4.58
N GLY A 137 -12.37 -6.72 5.49
CA GLY A 137 -13.27 -7.85 5.27
C GLY A 137 -13.00 -9.02 6.22
N ARG A 138 -14.04 -9.78 6.56
CA ARG A 138 -13.92 -11.02 7.36
C ARG A 138 -13.18 -12.14 6.62
N LYS A 139 -13.08 -12.06 5.29
CA LYS A 139 -12.42 -13.05 4.43
C LYS A 139 -11.41 -12.35 3.53
N SER A 140 -10.19 -12.88 3.49
CA SER A 140 -9.10 -12.41 2.63
C SER A 140 -8.85 -13.31 1.40
N TYR A 141 -9.77 -14.23 1.15
CA TYR A 141 -9.83 -15.10 -0.03
C TYR A 141 -11.15 -14.87 -0.77
N ASP A 142 -11.14 -15.08 -2.08
CA ASP A 142 -12.30 -14.90 -2.93
C ASP A 142 -13.17 -16.17 -3.04
N PRO A 143 -14.40 -16.08 -3.60
CA PRO A 143 -15.31 -17.23 -3.72
C PRO A 143 -14.79 -18.41 -4.55
N PHE A 144 -13.77 -18.19 -5.39
CA PHE A 144 -13.20 -19.21 -6.28
C PHE A 144 -11.81 -19.68 -5.81
N ALA A 145 -11.39 -19.29 -4.61
CA ALA A 145 -10.12 -19.71 -4.03
C ALA A 145 -10.13 -21.22 -3.75
N SER A 146 -9.03 -21.90 -4.09
CA SER A 146 -8.85 -23.32 -3.74
C SER A 146 -8.75 -23.51 -2.22
N SER A 147 -9.00 -24.72 -1.74
CA SER A 147 -8.87 -25.07 -0.31
C SER A 147 -7.49 -24.71 0.26
N GLU A 148 -6.42 -24.96 -0.51
CA GLU A 148 -5.06 -24.60 -0.11
C GLU A 148 -4.88 -23.09 -0.02
N LYS A 149 -5.49 -22.34 -0.96
CA LYS A 149 -5.44 -20.88 -0.96
C LYS A 149 -6.20 -20.29 0.23
N ILE A 150 -7.36 -20.84 0.55
CA ILE A 150 -8.16 -20.47 1.72
C ILE A 150 -7.34 -20.71 2.98
N GLN A 151 -6.80 -21.92 3.17
CA GLN A 151 -5.99 -22.26 4.33
C GLN A 151 -4.75 -21.36 4.45
N GLN A 152 -4.08 -21.04 3.34
CA GLN A 152 -2.96 -20.10 3.31
C GLN A 152 -3.36 -18.68 3.75
N GLN A 153 -4.54 -18.18 3.35
CA GLN A 153 -4.99 -16.85 3.74
C GLN A 153 -5.40 -16.81 5.21
N VAL A 154 -6.10 -17.85 5.69
CA VAL A 154 -6.48 -17.97 7.10
C VAL A 154 -5.24 -18.11 7.98
N SER A 155 -4.26 -18.93 7.61
CA SER A 155 -3.05 -19.13 8.43
C SER A 155 -2.18 -17.87 8.53
N LYS A 156 -2.24 -16.96 7.56
CA LYS A 156 -1.55 -15.66 7.63
C LYS A 156 -2.11 -14.77 8.73
N TYR A 157 -3.42 -14.82 8.95
CA TYR A 157 -4.08 -14.04 9.99
C TYR A 157 -5.41 -14.70 10.40
N PRO A 158 -5.38 -15.64 11.37
CA PRO A 158 -6.57 -16.39 11.79
C PRO A 158 -7.68 -15.50 12.36
N LEU A 159 -7.31 -14.32 12.88
CA LEU A 159 -8.23 -13.35 13.46
C LEU A 159 -8.96 -12.49 12.40
N MET A 160 -8.73 -12.69 11.09
CA MET A 160 -9.37 -11.89 10.04
C MET A 160 -10.91 -11.96 10.13
N GLU A 161 -11.47 -13.14 10.40
CA GLU A 161 -12.92 -13.31 10.50
C GLU A 161 -13.50 -12.62 11.75
N GLU A 162 -12.69 -12.46 12.78
CA GLU A 162 -13.11 -11.96 14.08
C GLU A 162 -12.88 -10.45 14.24
N ILE A 163 -11.76 -9.94 13.71
CA ILE A 163 -11.43 -8.51 13.70
C ILE A 163 -12.01 -7.83 12.45
N GLY A 164 -12.13 -8.52 11.31
CA GLY A 164 -12.70 -7.96 10.09
C GLY A 164 -11.80 -6.99 9.32
N PHE A 165 -10.58 -6.74 9.79
CA PHE A 165 -9.55 -5.99 9.07
C PHE A 165 -8.14 -6.41 9.50
N LEU A 166 -7.13 -6.03 8.69
CA LEU A 166 -5.72 -6.31 8.94
C LEU A 166 -4.83 -5.17 8.43
N VAL A 167 -4.01 -4.59 9.30
CA VAL A 167 -2.97 -3.63 8.90
C VAL A 167 -1.90 -4.35 8.08
N LEU A 168 -1.68 -3.96 6.83
CA LEU A 168 -0.66 -4.55 5.95
C LEU A 168 0.70 -3.87 6.07
N GLY A 169 0.70 -2.60 6.47
CA GLY A 169 1.89 -1.83 6.74
C GLY A 169 1.55 -0.37 7.00
N MET A 170 2.47 0.35 7.62
CA MET A 170 2.36 1.79 7.83
C MET A 170 3.73 2.46 7.79
N ARG A 171 3.73 3.76 7.51
CA ARG A 171 4.88 4.66 7.53
C ARG A 171 4.44 5.96 8.19
N VAL A 172 5.00 6.26 9.35
CA VAL A 172 4.58 7.37 10.23
C VAL A 172 5.72 8.35 10.37
N TYR A 173 5.46 9.62 10.11
CA TYR A 173 6.41 10.70 10.30
C TYR A 173 6.52 11.09 11.77
N HIS A 174 7.74 11.15 12.30
CA HIS A 174 8.05 11.58 13.66
C HIS A 174 8.67 12.98 13.62
N ALA A 175 7.94 13.96 14.13
CA ALA A 175 8.30 15.37 13.97
C ALA A 175 9.58 15.76 14.73
N HIS A 176 9.90 15.08 15.84
CA HIS A 176 11.09 15.38 16.65
C HIS A 176 12.41 15.03 15.96
N SER A 177 12.38 13.98 15.13
CA SER A 177 13.57 13.41 14.51
C SER A 177 13.62 13.64 13.00
N ASP A 178 12.64 14.34 12.43
CA ASP A 178 12.43 14.49 10.97
C ASP A 178 12.64 13.16 10.24
N SER A 179 12.08 12.09 10.78
CA SER A 179 12.30 10.73 10.29
C SER A 179 11.01 9.93 10.25
N TYR A 180 11.05 8.76 9.62
CA TYR A 180 9.89 7.89 9.50
C TYR A 180 10.11 6.58 10.24
N GLU A 181 9.09 6.16 10.99
CA GLU A 181 8.96 4.80 11.51
C GLU A 181 8.10 3.99 10.52
N THR A 182 8.54 2.78 10.17
CA THR A 182 7.78 1.89 9.28
C THR A 182 7.47 0.57 9.96
N GLN A 183 6.25 0.11 9.82
CA GLN A 183 5.82 -1.22 10.23
C GLN A 183 5.35 -2.01 9.01
N ASN A 184 5.70 -3.30 8.94
CA ASN A 184 5.41 -4.16 7.80
C ASN A 184 4.25 -5.12 8.09
N GLN A 185 3.97 -6.05 7.16
CA GLN A 185 2.90 -7.04 7.30
C GLN A 185 2.99 -7.92 8.56
N HIS A 186 4.18 -8.12 9.13
CA HIS A 186 4.33 -8.96 10.33
C HIS A 186 3.81 -8.23 11.56
N TYR A 187 3.95 -6.91 11.62
CA TYR A 187 3.39 -6.08 12.67
C TYR A 187 1.87 -6.26 12.73
N GLY A 188 1.15 -6.00 11.64
CA GLY A 188 -0.31 -6.13 11.65
C GLY A 188 -0.79 -7.56 11.91
N ARG A 189 -0.07 -8.57 11.42
CA ARG A 189 -0.40 -9.99 11.70
C ARG A 189 -0.18 -10.40 13.16
N SER A 190 0.63 -9.65 13.91
CA SER A 190 0.86 -9.88 15.34
C SER A 190 -0.22 -9.25 16.22
N LEU A 191 -1.05 -8.35 15.69
CA LEU A 191 -2.10 -7.69 16.45
C LEU A 191 -3.26 -8.64 16.77
N THR A 192 -3.68 -8.63 18.02
CA THR A 192 -4.79 -9.40 18.60
C THR A 192 -5.96 -8.46 18.91
N LYS A 193 -7.09 -8.97 19.42
CA LYS A 193 -8.20 -8.11 19.87
C LYS A 193 -7.80 -7.11 20.93
N GLU A 194 -6.91 -7.51 21.83
CA GLU A 194 -6.48 -6.71 22.97
C GLU A 194 -5.51 -5.61 22.52
N THR A 195 -4.72 -5.87 21.48
CA THR A 195 -3.64 -4.98 21.02
C THR A 195 -4.01 -4.18 19.76
N ILE A 196 -5.15 -4.46 19.11
CA ILE A 196 -5.55 -3.79 17.86
C ILE A 196 -5.72 -2.28 18.04
N LYS A 197 -6.25 -1.85 19.19
CA LYS A 197 -6.45 -0.43 19.52
C LYS A 197 -5.13 0.31 19.51
N ASP A 198 -4.17 -0.14 20.32
CA ASP A 198 -2.84 0.48 20.41
C ASP A 198 -2.07 0.34 19.09
N GLY A 199 -2.30 -0.77 18.39
CA GLY A 199 -1.70 -1.04 17.09
C GLY A 199 -2.11 -0.02 16.03
N VAL A 200 -3.40 0.31 15.97
CA VAL A 200 -3.92 1.35 15.09
C VAL A 200 -3.56 2.76 15.59
N ALA A 201 -3.59 3.00 16.91
CA ALA A 201 -3.23 4.29 17.50
C ALA A 201 -1.80 4.72 17.16
N ARG A 202 -0.86 3.76 17.04
CA ARG A 202 0.52 4.01 16.61
C ARG A 202 0.59 4.78 15.29
N PHE A 203 -0.28 4.49 14.33
CA PHE A 203 -0.29 5.19 13.03
C PHE A 203 -0.53 6.71 13.19
N PHE A 204 -1.32 7.11 14.19
CA PHE A 204 -1.71 8.49 14.43
C PHE A 204 -0.81 9.19 15.47
N HIS A 205 0.23 8.54 15.97
CA HIS A 205 1.12 9.14 16.97
C HIS A 205 2.39 9.70 16.31
N ASN A 206 2.55 11.03 16.28
CA ASN A 206 3.66 11.69 15.57
C ASN A 206 4.98 11.76 16.38
N GLY A 207 5.08 10.95 17.42
CA GLY A 207 6.17 10.95 18.41
C GLY A 207 5.99 11.92 19.58
N TYR A 208 5.06 12.88 19.50
CA TYR A 208 4.74 13.80 20.60
C TYR A 208 3.33 13.64 21.13
N CYS A 209 2.36 13.53 20.21
CA CYS A 209 0.96 13.45 20.53
C CYS A 209 0.23 12.59 19.52
N LEU A 210 -0.95 12.15 19.94
CA LEU A 210 -1.91 11.51 19.08
C LEU A 210 -2.62 12.57 18.22
N ARG A 211 -2.59 12.38 16.90
CA ARG A 211 -3.26 13.22 15.90
C ARG A 211 -4.77 12.92 15.87
N LYS A 212 -5.47 13.35 16.92
CA LYS A 212 -6.92 13.18 17.07
C LYS A 212 -7.71 13.81 15.90
N ASP A 213 -7.19 14.89 15.33
CA ASP A 213 -7.72 15.54 14.13
C ASP A 213 -7.71 14.59 12.92
N ALA A 214 -6.60 13.88 12.70
CA ALA A 214 -6.49 12.91 11.61
C ALA A 214 -7.39 11.68 11.84
N ILE A 215 -7.56 11.24 13.10
CA ILE A 215 -8.45 10.14 13.47
C ILE A 215 -9.91 10.51 13.19
N ALA A 216 -10.36 11.68 13.65
CA ALA A 216 -11.72 12.17 13.43
C ALA A 216 -12.04 12.32 11.94
N ALA A 217 -11.13 12.92 11.16
CA ALA A 217 -11.28 13.03 9.71
C ALA A 217 -11.27 11.67 9.00
N SER A 218 -10.50 10.70 9.51
CA SER A 218 -10.49 9.33 8.99
C SER A 218 -11.85 8.64 9.21
N ILE A 219 -12.42 8.75 10.41
CA ILE A 219 -13.75 8.20 10.73
C ILE A 219 -14.80 8.75 9.76
N GLN A 220 -14.86 10.07 9.59
CA GLN A 220 -15.82 10.71 8.68
C GLN A 220 -15.72 10.19 7.24
N LYS A 221 -14.50 9.94 6.74
CA LYS A 221 -14.29 9.38 5.39
C LYS A 221 -14.68 7.91 5.31
N ILE A 222 -14.35 7.09 6.31
CA ILE A 222 -14.77 5.67 6.36
C ILE A 222 -16.30 5.56 6.44
N GLU A 223 -16.97 6.44 7.19
CA GLU A 223 -18.43 6.47 7.28
C GLU A 223 -19.10 6.69 5.90
N LYS A 224 -18.51 7.51 5.04
CA LYS A 224 -19.00 7.69 3.66
C LYS A 224 -18.82 6.44 2.80
N ILE A 225 -17.68 5.77 2.93
CA ILE A 225 -17.44 4.48 2.28
C ILE A 225 -18.43 3.42 2.79
N LEU A 226 -18.66 3.37 4.10
CA LEU A 226 -19.64 2.48 4.72
C LEU A 226 -21.06 2.74 4.19
N GLN A 227 -21.49 4.00 4.12
CA GLN A 227 -22.79 4.38 3.55
C GLN A 227 -22.93 3.89 2.11
N TRP A 228 -21.88 4.00 1.30
CA TRP A 228 -21.88 3.45 -0.06
C TRP A 228 -22.05 1.93 -0.06
N PHE A 229 -21.28 1.20 0.77
CA PHE A 229 -21.39 -0.25 0.91
C PHE A 229 -22.77 -0.71 1.39
N GLU A 230 -23.41 0.02 2.31
CA GLU A 230 -24.74 -0.31 2.82
C GLU A 230 -25.85 -0.04 1.78
N SER A 231 -25.59 0.83 0.80
CA SER A 231 -26.52 1.23 -0.27
C SER A 231 -26.48 0.35 -1.52
N GLN A 232 -25.48 -0.52 -1.65
CA GLN A 232 -25.27 -1.34 -2.85
C GLN A 232 -25.22 -2.84 -2.53
N ASN A 233 -25.61 -3.68 -3.49
CA ASN A 233 -25.53 -5.13 -3.42
C ASN A 233 -24.90 -5.76 -4.68
N GLN A 234 -24.35 -4.93 -5.57
CA GLN A 234 -23.86 -5.35 -6.88
C GLN A 234 -22.38 -5.77 -6.89
N LEU A 235 -21.60 -5.39 -5.88
CA LEU A 235 -20.17 -5.68 -5.81
C LEU A 235 -19.78 -6.18 -4.42
N ASN A 236 -19.03 -7.29 -4.38
CA ASN A 236 -18.33 -7.76 -3.19
C ASN A 236 -16.82 -7.66 -3.41
N PHE A 237 -16.11 -7.19 -2.39
CA PHE A 237 -14.71 -6.85 -2.38
C PHE A 237 -13.95 -7.78 -1.44
N PHE A 238 -13.09 -8.63 -1.99
CA PHE A 238 -12.22 -9.50 -1.20
C PHE A 238 -10.79 -9.02 -1.28
N ALA A 239 -10.04 -9.14 -0.18
CA ALA A 239 -8.62 -8.82 -0.13
C ALA A 239 -8.21 -7.41 -0.62
N SER A 240 -9.16 -6.47 -0.71
CA SER A 240 -8.92 -5.06 -1.00
C SER A 240 -8.68 -4.28 0.29
N SER A 241 -8.15 -3.07 0.14
CA SER A 241 -7.69 -2.27 1.27
C SER A 241 -8.26 -0.86 1.26
N LEU A 242 -8.24 -0.22 2.43
CA LEU A 242 -8.25 1.23 2.57
C LEU A 242 -6.81 1.73 2.76
N LEU A 243 -6.43 2.71 1.95
CA LEU A 243 -5.19 3.46 2.08
C LEU A 243 -5.49 4.77 2.81
N PHE A 244 -4.95 4.88 4.03
CA PHE A 244 -4.97 6.09 4.84
C PHE A 244 -3.74 6.92 4.54
N VAL A 245 -3.94 8.22 4.34
CA VAL A 245 -2.85 9.20 4.22
C VAL A 245 -3.20 10.43 5.04
N TYR A 246 -2.27 10.95 5.83
CA TYR A 246 -2.43 12.26 6.46
C TYR A 246 -1.12 13.05 6.49
N GLU A 247 -1.20 14.37 6.66
CA GLU A 247 -0.03 15.23 6.75
C GLU A 247 0.67 15.10 8.11
N GLY A 248 1.90 14.59 8.13
CA GLY A 248 2.70 14.42 9.33
C GLY A 248 3.30 15.72 9.88
N SER A 249 3.54 16.72 9.02
CA SER A 249 4.16 17.99 9.41
C SER A 249 3.20 19.00 10.06
N SER A 250 1.89 18.73 10.09
CA SER A 250 0.94 19.60 10.77
C SER A 250 1.23 19.66 12.27
N LEU A 251 1.83 20.77 12.70
CA LEU A 251 1.89 21.12 14.11
C LEU A 251 0.51 21.57 14.58
N PRO A 252 0.10 21.27 15.83
CA PRO A 252 -1.15 21.78 16.38
C PRO A 252 -1.20 23.31 16.23
N ALA A 253 -2.36 23.85 15.84
CA ALA A 253 -2.59 25.28 15.65
C ALA A 253 -2.55 26.12 16.96
N ALA A 254 -1.76 25.72 17.94
CA ALA A 254 -1.43 26.52 19.11
C ALA A 254 -0.19 27.38 18.80
N ASN A 255 -0.38 28.43 17.99
CA ASN A 255 0.47 29.65 17.95
C ASN A 255 0.06 30.68 16.89
N ARG A 256 -1.07 30.54 16.18
CA ARG A 256 -1.61 31.63 15.34
C ARG A 256 -2.45 32.64 16.13
N LEU A 257 -1.99 33.02 17.32
CA LEU A 257 -2.49 34.19 18.05
C LEU A 257 -1.28 35.00 18.52
N SER A 258 -0.87 35.95 17.69
CA SER A 258 -0.29 37.23 18.12
C SER A 258 -0.33 38.20 16.94
N ASP A 259 -1.51 38.79 16.71
CA ASP A 259 -1.58 40.11 16.12
C ASP A 259 -1.21 41.14 17.20
N GLY A 260 -0.13 41.88 16.95
CA GLY A 260 0.31 43.03 17.74
C GLY A 260 1.53 43.66 17.09
N PRO A 261 1.49 44.94 16.67
CA PRO A 261 2.56 45.53 15.88
C PRO A 261 3.67 46.02 16.82
N SER A 262 4.90 45.56 16.63
CA SER A 262 6.05 46.30 17.12
C SER A 262 7.22 46.13 16.16
N ALA A 263 7.63 47.28 15.63
CA ALA A 263 8.78 47.43 14.77
C ALA A 263 10.06 47.13 15.57
N GLU A 264 10.88 46.23 15.07
CA GLU A 264 12.32 46.32 15.25
C GLU A 264 13.02 45.96 13.93
N ARG A 265 13.70 46.98 13.43
CA ARG A 265 14.35 47.10 12.13
C ARG A 265 15.79 46.68 12.33
N THR A 266 16.25 45.53 11.81
CA THR A 266 17.70 45.25 11.70
C THR A 266 18.01 44.27 10.55
N PHE A 267 18.62 44.84 9.50
CA PHE A 267 19.43 44.27 8.39
C PHE A 267 18.88 43.13 7.51
N TRP A 268 18.38 43.52 6.33
CA TRP A 268 18.27 42.67 5.14
C TRP A 268 19.50 42.90 4.24
N ALA A 269 20.28 41.84 4.00
CA ALA A 269 21.26 41.80 2.92
C ALA A 269 20.52 41.46 1.60
N LYS A 270 20.91 42.18 0.54
CA LYS A 270 20.32 42.17 -0.80
C LYS A 270 20.57 40.86 -1.59
N GLY A 271 19.62 40.54 -2.47
CA GLY A 271 19.73 39.61 -3.62
C GLY A 271 19.06 38.26 -3.31
N GLN A 272 18.10 37.72 -4.06
CA GLN A 272 17.90 37.70 -5.51
C GLN A 272 16.42 37.30 -5.80
N LEU A 273 15.87 37.73 -6.95
CA LEU A 273 14.49 37.44 -7.40
C LEU A 273 14.23 35.93 -7.61
N PRO A 274 12.96 35.47 -7.55
CA PRO A 274 12.63 34.05 -7.57
C PRO A 274 12.73 33.47 -9.00
N ASP A 275 13.48 32.39 -9.13
CA ASP A 275 13.52 31.54 -10.32
C ASP A 275 12.26 30.67 -10.41
N ALA A 276 11.75 30.52 -11.62
CA ALA A 276 10.55 29.78 -11.93
C ALA A 276 10.84 28.28 -11.97
N GLY A 277 10.12 27.51 -11.14
CA GLY A 277 9.76 26.12 -11.44
C GLY A 277 10.86 25.06 -11.34
N VAL A 278 10.93 24.37 -10.19
CA VAL A 278 11.16 22.92 -10.14
C VAL A 278 10.28 22.36 -9.03
N LEU A 279 9.31 21.52 -9.38
CA LEU A 279 8.56 20.72 -8.40
C LEU A 279 9.53 19.72 -7.77
N GLU A 280 9.77 19.89 -6.47
CA GLU A 280 10.67 19.04 -5.70
C GLU A 280 10.05 17.64 -5.56
N TYR A 281 10.68 16.65 -6.20
CA TYR A 281 10.31 15.25 -6.06
C TYR A 281 10.50 14.84 -4.59
N ASN A 282 9.44 14.40 -3.94
CA ASN A 282 9.43 14.07 -2.51
C ASN A 282 10.10 12.71 -2.23
N ASN A 283 11.36 12.57 -2.66
CA ASN A 283 12.22 11.41 -2.51
C ASN A 283 13.19 11.62 -1.34
N ASN A 284 12.65 11.57 -0.12
CA ASN A 284 13.45 11.64 1.10
C ASN A 284 14.09 10.28 1.42
N ILE A 285 15.28 10.00 0.86
CA ILE A 285 16.21 9.00 1.40
C ILE A 285 17.51 9.70 1.79
N HIS A 286 17.74 9.83 3.10
CA HIS A 286 19.09 9.93 3.64
C HIS A 286 19.63 8.50 3.84
N LEU A 287 20.62 8.15 3.01
CA LEU A 287 21.35 6.90 3.10
C LEU A 287 22.24 6.93 4.36
N LEU A 288 21.77 6.41 5.48
CA LEU A 288 22.61 6.22 6.66
C LEU A 288 23.55 5.04 6.40
N SER A 289 24.80 5.36 6.04
CA SER A 289 25.92 4.43 6.10
C SER A 289 26.26 4.15 7.56
N SER A 290 25.91 2.97 8.06
CA SER A 290 26.54 2.43 9.28
C SER A 290 27.55 1.37 8.86
N ALA A 291 28.82 1.74 8.93
CA ALA A 291 29.93 0.82 8.87
C ALA A 291 30.13 0.22 10.26
N GLU A 292 30.08 -1.11 10.39
CA GLU A 292 30.97 -1.84 11.31
C GLU A 292 30.98 -3.35 11.03
N ASN A 293 32.14 -3.79 10.51
CA ASN A 293 32.86 -5.03 10.75
C ASN A 293 32.11 -6.37 11.00
N GLY A 294 32.13 -7.20 9.94
CA GLY A 294 32.94 -8.43 9.95
C GLY A 294 32.29 -9.74 10.39
N LYS A 295 31.99 -10.63 9.43
CA LYS A 295 32.68 -11.93 9.24
C LYS A 295 32.10 -12.69 8.04
N VAL A 296 33.03 -13.23 7.26
CA VAL A 296 32.85 -13.99 6.02
C VAL A 296 32.23 -15.37 6.29
N GLY A 297 31.28 -15.76 5.45
CA GLY A 297 30.79 -17.13 5.30
C GLY A 297 30.53 -17.43 3.82
N THR A 298 31.40 -18.25 3.24
CA THR A 298 31.55 -18.56 1.81
C THR A 298 30.54 -19.62 1.32
N SER A 299 30.18 -19.55 0.02
CA SER A 299 29.59 -20.63 -0.82
C SER A 299 28.10 -20.91 -0.55
N VAL A 300 27.19 -20.95 -1.53
CA VAL A 300 27.19 -21.74 -2.77
C VAL A 300 26.45 -20.96 -3.86
N GLY A 301 27.11 -20.65 -4.97
CA GLY A 301 26.48 -20.00 -6.12
C GLY A 301 26.80 -20.74 -7.42
N LYS A 302 25.86 -21.55 -7.92
CA LYS A 302 25.71 -21.94 -9.33
C LYS A 302 24.27 -22.37 -9.62
N VAL A 303 23.78 -21.96 -10.80
CA VAL A 303 22.61 -22.44 -11.58
C VAL A 303 21.22 -22.02 -11.01
N TYR A 304 20.33 -21.27 -11.70
CA TYR A 304 19.90 -21.34 -13.09
C TYR A 304 19.38 -19.99 -13.63
N MET A 305 19.56 -19.81 -14.93
CA MET A 305 18.94 -18.82 -15.81
C MET A 305 18.21 -19.60 -16.92
N ARG A 306 17.10 -19.04 -17.43
CA ARG A 306 16.24 -19.43 -18.57
C ARG A 306 14.96 -20.20 -18.23
N HIS A 307 13.82 -19.53 -18.43
CA HIS A 307 12.96 -19.80 -19.59
C HIS A 307 11.98 -18.63 -19.80
N ARG A 308 12.05 -17.98 -20.97
CA ARG A 308 10.97 -17.18 -21.54
C ARG A 308 10.89 -17.52 -23.03
N GLU A 309 9.64 -17.68 -23.48
CA GLU A 309 9.15 -17.66 -24.86
C GLU A 309 9.29 -18.92 -25.72
N ALA A 310 8.12 -19.52 -26.03
CA ALA A 310 7.77 -19.84 -27.40
C ALA A 310 6.23 -19.92 -27.53
N TYR A 311 5.65 -18.97 -28.26
CA TYR A 311 4.38 -19.15 -28.96
C TYR A 311 4.69 -19.25 -30.45
N SER A 312 4.10 -20.22 -31.15
CA SER A 312 3.38 -20.08 -32.43
C SER A 312 3.57 -21.28 -33.38
N LYS A 313 2.43 -21.73 -33.95
CA LYS A 313 2.22 -22.51 -35.19
C LYS A 313 2.36 -24.04 -35.10
N ASN A 314 1.23 -24.77 -35.16
CA ASN A 314 0.62 -25.14 -36.44
C ASN A 314 -0.78 -25.76 -36.29
N ARG A 315 -1.59 -25.56 -37.33
CA ARG A 315 -2.95 -26.07 -37.52
C ARG A 315 -2.96 -27.55 -37.98
N HIS A 316 -4.15 -28.13 -37.81
CA HIS A 316 -4.82 -29.19 -38.58
C HIS A 316 -4.41 -30.65 -38.34
N GLY A 317 -5.41 -31.42 -37.88
CA GLY A 317 -5.44 -32.87 -37.78
C GLY A 317 -6.80 -33.30 -37.23
N GLN A 318 -7.77 -33.39 -38.14
CA GLN A 318 -9.15 -33.81 -37.92
C GLN A 318 -9.20 -35.33 -37.76
N THR A 319 -9.70 -35.86 -36.63
CA THR A 319 -10.36 -37.19 -36.63
C THR A 319 -11.45 -37.26 -35.57
N SER A 320 -12.66 -37.48 -36.07
CA SER A 320 -13.89 -37.90 -35.40
C SER A 320 -13.69 -39.17 -34.56
N LEU A 321 -14.38 -39.28 -33.42
CA LEU A 321 -15.07 -40.51 -32.99
C LEU A 321 -16.14 -40.16 -31.94
N LYS A 322 -17.40 -40.30 -32.35
CA LYS A 322 -18.59 -40.38 -31.49
C LYS A 322 -18.57 -41.68 -30.70
N VAL A 323 -18.99 -41.65 -29.43
CA VAL A 323 -19.75 -42.74 -28.80
C VAL A 323 -20.84 -42.12 -27.91
N GLU A 324 -22.06 -42.58 -28.11
CA GLU A 324 -23.30 -42.16 -27.46
C GLU A 324 -23.47 -42.70 -26.04
N ASN A 325 -24.19 -41.91 -25.24
CA ASN A 325 -25.16 -42.21 -24.19
C ASN A 325 -25.22 -43.62 -23.57
N ARG A 326 -25.28 -43.62 -22.23
CA ARG A 326 -26.23 -44.49 -21.52
C ARG A 326 -26.72 -43.83 -20.22
N GLU A 327 -28.02 -43.58 -20.18
CA GLU A 327 -28.81 -43.24 -18.99
C GLU A 327 -29.08 -44.49 -18.14
N GLN A 328 -29.07 -44.32 -16.82
CA GLN A 328 -29.89 -45.01 -15.80
C GLN A 328 -29.35 -44.49 -14.44
N GLY A 329 -30.10 -43.97 -13.48
CA GLY A 329 -31.52 -44.04 -13.18
C GLY A 329 -31.66 -44.30 -11.65
N ASN A 330 -32.56 -43.55 -11.01
CA ASN A 330 -33.16 -43.77 -9.68
C ASN A 330 -32.38 -43.21 -8.46
N ILE A 331 -32.89 -42.38 -7.54
CA ILE A 331 -34.21 -42.07 -6.91
C ILE A 331 -34.11 -42.32 -5.38
N TRP A 332 -34.33 -41.23 -4.63
CA TRP A 332 -34.98 -41.09 -3.30
C TRP A 332 -34.20 -41.20 -1.96
N LYS A 333 -34.26 -40.10 -1.18
CA LYS A 333 -34.89 -39.91 0.17
C LYS A 333 -34.08 -38.94 1.04
N SER A 334 -34.68 -37.77 1.26
CA SER A 334 -34.48 -36.89 2.41
C SER A 334 -34.63 -37.63 3.73
N SER A 335 -33.91 -37.19 4.77
CA SER A 335 -34.43 -36.87 6.12
C SER A 335 -33.31 -36.32 7.03
N ASN A 336 -33.65 -35.26 7.78
CA ASN A 336 -33.03 -34.69 8.99
C ASN A 336 -31.64 -34.01 8.84
N CYS A 337 -31.42 -32.70 9.01
CA CYS A 337 -32.00 -31.66 9.89
C CYS A 337 -31.72 -31.84 11.40
N MET A 338 -31.25 -30.75 12.02
CA MET A 338 -30.80 -30.51 13.42
C MET A 338 -29.30 -30.78 13.66
N SER A 339 -28.48 -29.87 14.18
CA SER A 339 -28.74 -28.63 14.93
C SER A 339 -27.71 -27.52 14.63
N GLN A 340 -28.28 -26.36 14.32
CA GLN A 340 -27.72 -25.04 14.54
C GLN A 340 -27.81 -24.75 16.04
N GLU A 341 -26.77 -24.17 16.66
CA GLU A 341 -26.94 -23.16 17.73
C GLU A 341 -25.62 -22.46 18.12
N HIS A 342 -25.74 -21.13 18.14
CA HIS A 342 -25.03 -20.14 18.97
C HIS A 342 -23.59 -19.76 18.64
N LEU A 343 -23.46 -18.80 17.71
CA LEU A 343 -22.40 -17.79 17.77
C LEU A 343 -22.98 -16.36 17.72
N ASN A 344 -22.98 -15.74 18.91
CA ASN A 344 -22.70 -14.32 19.18
C ASN A 344 -23.58 -13.21 18.57
N GLY A 345 -24.86 -13.15 18.97
CA GLY A 345 -25.70 -11.96 18.83
C GLY A 345 -25.28 -10.74 19.69
N ASN A 346 -24.31 -10.90 20.59
CA ASN A 346 -23.84 -9.81 21.46
C ASN A 346 -22.82 -8.86 20.81
N VAL A 347 -22.09 -9.29 19.78
CA VAL A 347 -21.06 -8.43 19.15
C VAL A 347 -21.69 -7.44 18.18
N LEU A 348 -22.66 -7.87 17.37
CA LEU A 348 -23.38 -6.99 16.44
C LEU A 348 -24.19 -5.92 17.18
N SER A 349 -24.87 -6.30 18.26
CA SER A 349 -25.64 -5.34 19.08
C SER A 349 -24.77 -4.34 19.86
N GLN A 350 -23.50 -4.67 20.12
CA GLN A 350 -22.52 -3.72 20.68
C GLN A 350 -22.01 -2.76 19.60
N LEU A 351 -21.75 -3.24 18.37
CA LEU A 351 -21.34 -2.39 17.25
C LEU A 351 -22.44 -1.41 16.81
N GLU A 352 -23.72 -1.79 16.89
CA GLU A 352 -24.84 -0.92 16.54
C GLU A 352 -25.07 0.23 17.54
N LYS A 353 -24.71 0.05 18.82
CA LYS A 353 -24.91 1.07 19.88
C LYS A 353 -23.98 2.27 19.75
N VAL A 354 -22.91 2.19 18.95
CA VAL A 354 -21.90 3.25 18.81
C VAL A 354 -22.33 4.33 17.78
N PHE A 355 -23.35 4.08 16.97
CA PHE A 355 -23.77 5.00 15.88
C PHE A 355 -24.57 6.25 16.32
N TYR A 356 -24.67 6.56 17.61
CA TYR A 356 -25.48 7.69 18.12
C TYR A 356 -24.68 8.88 18.68
N HIS A 357 -23.35 8.91 18.56
CA HIS A 357 -22.55 10.07 18.97
C HIS A 357 -21.80 10.66 17.77
N ARG A 358 -22.43 11.65 17.15
CA ARG A 358 -21.82 12.54 16.14
C ARG A 358 -20.86 13.50 16.87
N PRO A 359 -19.54 13.46 16.63
CA PRO A 359 -18.65 14.49 17.14
C PRO A 359 -19.00 15.83 16.47
N ALA A 360 -19.01 16.91 17.26
CA ALA A 360 -19.20 18.27 16.76
C ALA A 360 -18.16 18.58 15.68
N GLU A 361 -18.59 19.24 14.60
CA GLU A 361 -17.75 19.62 13.47
C GLU A 361 -16.55 20.46 13.96
N LEU A 362 -15.36 19.88 13.93
CA LEU A 362 -14.10 20.58 14.19
C LEU A 362 -13.77 21.48 12.98
N PRO A 363 -13.50 22.78 13.19
CA PRO A 363 -13.18 23.70 12.09
C PRO A 363 -11.74 23.47 11.62
N GLY A 364 -11.60 23.16 10.33
CA GLY A 364 -10.33 22.90 9.64
C GLY A 364 -10.18 21.41 9.33
N SER A 365 -10.55 20.99 8.12
CA SER A 365 -10.34 19.59 7.72
C SER A 365 -8.85 19.31 7.75
N ALA A 366 -8.40 18.45 8.67
CA ALA A 366 -7.06 17.90 8.60
C ALA A 366 -6.83 17.35 7.18
N ASP A 367 -5.67 17.61 6.61
CA ASP A 367 -5.29 17.01 5.32
C ASP A 367 -5.20 15.50 5.53
N VAL A 368 -6.27 14.80 5.11
CA VAL A 368 -6.45 13.37 5.24
C VAL A 368 -7.09 12.83 3.97
N GLU A 369 -6.61 11.68 3.51
CA GLU A 369 -7.22 10.85 2.48
C GLU A 369 -7.47 9.44 3.02
N VAL A 370 -8.60 8.88 2.62
CA VAL A 370 -8.92 7.46 2.80
C VAL A 370 -9.46 6.98 1.46
N ARG A 371 -8.71 6.13 0.76
CA ARG A 371 -9.08 5.62 -0.58
C ARG A 371 -9.12 4.11 -0.59
N MET A 372 -10.09 3.53 -1.28
CA MET A 372 -10.12 2.10 -1.55
C MET A 372 -9.07 1.77 -2.62
N ILE A 373 -8.31 0.69 -2.43
CA ILE A 373 -7.28 0.19 -3.36
C ILE A 373 -7.31 -1.35 -3.44
N ASP A 374 -6.54 -1.91 -4.38
CA ASP A 374 -6.34 -3.35 -4.59
C ASP A 374 -7.60 -4.14 -5.01
N PHE A 375 -8.02 -3.98 -6.27
CA PHE A 375 -9.29 -4.54 -6.78
C PHE A 375 -9.14 -5.85 -7.56
N ALA A 376 -8.04 -6.56 -7.34
CA ALA A 376 -7.76 -7.84 -8.00
C ALA A 376 -8.75 -8.97 -7.66
N HIS A 377 -9.60 -8.79 -6.65
CA HIS A 377 -10.57 -9.78 -6.17
C HIS A 377 -11.94 -9.15 -5.87
N VAL A 378 -12.40 -8.25 -6.76
CA VAL A 378 -13.77 -7.74 -6.76
C VAL A 378 -14.65 -8.57 -7.68
N PHE A 379 -15.86 -8.88 -7.25
CA PHE A 379 -16.80 -9.72 -7.99
C PHE A 379 -18.20 -9.11 -8.00
N PRO A 380 -18.96 -9.30 -9.09
CA PRO A 380 -20.39 -9.04 -9.09
C PRO A 380 -21.09 -9.85 -8.00
N SER A 381 -22.13 -9.26 -7.41
CA SER A 381 -22.91 -9.83 -6.33
C SER A 381 -24.39 -9.47 -6.50
N ASN A 382 -25.26 -10.20 -5.80
CA ASN A 382 -26.66 -9.82 -5.59
C ASN A 382 -26.98 -9.61 -4.10
N THR A 383 -25.96 -9.67 -3.25
CA THR A 383 -26.04 -9.51 -1.79
C THR A 383 -25.13 -8.39 -1.35
N LYS A 384 -25.43 -7.82 -0.17
CA LYS A 384 -24.51 -6.90 0.49
C LYS A 384 -23.18 -7.59 0.81
N ASP A 385 -22.11 -6.81 0.81
CA ASP A 385 -20.80 -7.27 1.27
C ASP A 385 -20.72 -7.18 2.80
N GLU A 386 -21.41 -8.10 3.48
CA GLU A 386 -21.46 -8.15 4.94
C GLU A 386 -20.08 -8.27 5.59
N GLY A 387 -19.14 -8.92 4.90
CA GLY A 387 -17.76 -9.05 5.36
C GLY A 387 -17.05 -7.70 5.41
N TYR A 388 -17.16 -6.93 4.34
CA TYR A 388 -16.56 -5.60 4.25
C TYR A 388 -17.25 -4.60 5.18
N VAL A 389 -18.58 -4.59 5.20
CA VAL A 389 -19.39 -3.76 6.12
C VAL A 389 -18.99 -4.01 7.57
N TYR A 390 -18.86 -5.27 7.98
CA TYR A 390 -18.39 -5.61 9.33
C TYR A 390 -17.00 -5.03 9.62
N GLY A 391 -16.06 -5.19 8.69
CA GLY A 391 -14.71 -4.67 8.82
C GLY A 391 -14.66 -3.16 8.98
N LEU A 392 -15.45 -2.42 8.20
CA LEU A 392 -15.56 -0.96 8.32
C LEU A 392 -16.14 -0.53 9.67
N LYS A 393 -17.24 -1.18 10.11
CA LYS A 393 -17.88 -0.86 11.41
C LYS A 393 -16.93 -1.09 12.58
N HIS A 394 -16.19 -2.20 12.57
CA HIS A 394 -15.23 -2.48 13.63
C HIS A 394 -14.02 -1.52 13.58
N LEU A 395 -13.52 -1.17 12.38
CA LEU A 395 -12.45 -0.18 12.25
C LEU A 395 -12.87 1.21 12.77
N ILE A 396 -14.09 1.66 12.44
CA ILE A 396 -14.67 2.89 12.98
C ILE A 396 -14.73 2.83 14.52
N THR A 397 -15.21 1.72 15.07
CA THR A 397 -15.29 1.51 16.53
C THR A 397 -13.91 1.60 17.19
N VAL A 398 -12.89 0.97 16.59
CA VAL A 398 -11.51 1.05 17.09
C VAL A 398 -11.01 2.49 17.07
N LEU A 399 -11.23 3.24 15.99
CA LEU A 399 -10.82 4.64 15.87
C LEU A 399 -11.55 5.55 16.88
N GLN A 400 -12.85 5.34 17.10
CA GLN A 400 -13.62 6.07 18.12
C GLN A 400 -13.09 5.80 19.53
N ASN A 401 -12.83 4.53 19.86
CA ASN A 401 -12.23 4.15 21.14
C ASN A 401 -10.84 4.78 21.36
N ILE A 402 -10.10 5.09 20.29
CA ILE A 402 -8.82 5.80 20.38
C ILE A 402 -9.04 7.29 20.70
N LEU A 403 -10.12 7.92 20.21
CA LEU A 403 -10.45 9.33 20.50
C LEU A 403 -10.91 9.56 21.94
N ASP A 404 -11.66 8.60 22.48
CA ASP A 404 -12.25 8.65 23.82
C ASP A 404 -11.23 8.46 24.96
N ASN A 405 -10.03 7.96 24.62
CA ASN A 405 -8.85 7.97 25.48
C ASN A 405 -8.10 9.31 25.35
#